data_AF-A0A0G0DV48-F1
#
_entry.id   AF-A0A0G0DV48-F1
#
_cell.length_a   1.000
_cell.length_b   1.000
_cell.length_c   1.000
_cell.angle_alpha   90.00
_cell.angle_beta   90.00
_cell.angle_gamma   90.00
#
_symmetry.space_group_name_H-M   'P 1'
#
loop_
_entity.id
_entity.type
_entity.pdbx_description
1 polymer ?
#
loop_
_entity_poly.entity_id
_entity_poly.type
_entity_poly.pdbx_seq_one_letter_code
_entity_poly.pdbx_strand_id
1 'polypeptide(L)'
;MEYQNETKNCQNCKKDFTIEPEDFKFYEKMKVSPPTFCPFCRMQRRFIHRNERKLFKVEDIFTGQGIFSLYPAESGRKIITQEEWNGDSWDAMEYACDIDFSKPFLEQILELEKKVPIFNLNVEFMIDSPYSGNATGLKNCYLCFNSNHSEDCMYGNAVDQCKDCIDNSHISHSERCYESFWLQNCYQCYFTKMSADSRNLWFCRDCVWM
;
A
#
# COMPACT_ATOMS: atom_id res chain seq x y z
N MET A 1 -28.86 -16.45 -22.77
CA MET A 1 -29.68 -17.04 -21.68
C MET A 1 -29.96 -15.94 -20.67
N GLU A 2 -31.11 -15.93 -20.01
CA GLU A 2 -31.32 -15.04 -18.87
C GLU A 2 -30.64 -15.65 -17.64
N TYR A 3 -29.69 -14.93 -17.06
CA TYR A 3 -29.07 -15.32 -15.80
C TYR A 3 -30.04 -15.07 -14.65
N GLN A 4 -30.05 -15.96 -13.65
CA GLN A 4 -30.81 -15.81 -12.42
C GLN A 4 -29.86 -15.63 -11.24
N ASN A 5 -30.40 -15.19 -10.10
CA ASN A 5 -29.66 -15.05 -8.87
C ASN A 5 -29.12 -16.40 -8.39
N GLU A 6 -27.79 -16.49 -8.17
CA GLU A 6 -27.13 -17.73 -7.72
C GLU A 6 -26.46 -17.51 -6.36
N THR A 7 -26.96 -18.17 -5.32
CA THR A 7 -26.33 -18.18 -3.99
C THR A 7 -25.22 -19.22 -3.94
N LYS A 8 -23.99 -18.80 -3.62
CA LYS A 8 -22.83 -19.69 -3.46
C LYS A 8 -22.24 -19.63 -2.07
N ASN A 9 -21.69 -20.75 -1.62
CA ASN A 9 -20.90 -20.79 -0.40
C ASN A 9 -19.45 -20.36 -0.68
N CYS A 10 -18.92 -19.42 0.10
CA CYS A 10 -17.56 -18.90 -0.07
C CYS A 10 -16.51 -19.96 0.29
N GLN A 11 -15.60 -20.26 -0.65
CA GLN A 11 -14.53 -21.25 -0.44
C GLN A 11 -13.67 -20.99 0.81
N ASN A 12 -13.45 -19.72 1.20
CA ASN A 12 -12.67 -19.35 2.38
C ASN A 12 -13.51 -19.40 3.66
N CYS A 13 -14.40 -18.42 3.86
CA CYS A 13 -15.08 -18.20 5.13
C CYS A 13 -16.36 -19.04 5.34
N LYS A 14 -16.72 -19.89 4.36
CA LYS A 14 -17.91 -20.76 4.37
C LYS A 14 -19.25 -20.04 4.60
N LYS A 15 -19.28 -18.72 4.38
CA LYS A 15 -20.52 -17.92 4.36
C LYS A 15 -21.09 -17.86 2.95
N ASP A 16 -22.41 -17.82 2.86
CA ASP A 16 -23.10 -17.68 1.59
C ASP A 16 -23.00 -16.24 1.06
N PHE A 17 -23.02 -16.12 -0.27
CA PHE A 17 -23.08 -14.84 -0.98
C PHE A 17 -23.83 -15.02 -2.31
N THR A 18 -24.58 -14.01 -2.71
CA THR A 18 -25.31 -13.98 -3.98
C THR A 18 -24.40 -13.47 -5.11
N ILE A 19 -24.61 -13.98 -6.32
CA ILE A 19 -24.12 -13.41 -7.58
C ILE A 19 -25.35 -12.97 -8.39
N GLU A 20 -25.41 -11.68 -8.72
CA GLU A 20 -26.57 -11.10 -9.40
C GLU A 20 -26.55 -11.40 -10.93
N PRO A 21 -27.70 -11.40 -11.63
CA PRO A 21 -27.76 -11.63 -13.08
C PRO A 21 -26.83 -10.74 -13.91
N GLU A 22 -26.61 -9.50 -13.45
CA GLU A 22 -25.74 -8.50 -14.05
C GLU A 22 -24.26 -8.86 -13.91
N ASP A 23 -23.87 -9.46 -12.78
CA ASP A 23 -22.51 -9.93 -12.55
C ASP A 23 -22.13 -11.04 -13.55
N PHE A 24 -23.05 -11.96 -13.86
CA PHE A 24 -22.81 -13.00 -14.86
C PHE A 24 -22.54 -12.43 -16.25
N LYS A 25 -23.33 -11.44 -16.69
CA LYS A 25 -23.11 -10.71 -17.95
C LYS A 25 -21.74 -10.03 -17.97
N PHE A 26 -21.29 -9.50 -16.84
CA PHE A 26 -19.95 -8.92 -16.71
C PHE A 26 -18.84 -9.99 -16.82
N TYR A 27 -18.95 -11.11 -16.11
CA TYR A 27 -17.94 -12.18 -16.16
C TYR A 27 -17.86 -12.84 -17.55
N GLU A 28 -18.99 -13.05 -18.22
CA GLU A 28 -19.04 -13.52 -19.62
C GLU A 28 -18.34 -12.54 -20.57
N LYS A 29 -18.66 -11.24 -20.50
CA LYS A 29 -18.02 -10.18 -21.31
C LYS A 29 -16.51 -10.12 -21.09
N MET A 30 -16.06 -10.29 -19.86
CA MET A 30 -14.64 -10.30 -19.49
C MET A 30 -13.95 -11.66 -19.76
N LYS A 31 -14.69 -12.69 -20.19
CA LYS A 31 -14.22 -14.06 -20.43
C LYS A 31 -13.55 -14.70 -19.20
N VAL A 32 -14.11 -14.45 -18.01
CA VAL A 32 -13.63 -15.02 -16.74
C VAL A 32 -14.73 -15.83 -16.06
N SER A 33 -14.36 -16.74 -15.16
CA SER A 33 -15.32 -17.50 -14.37
C SER A 33 -15.97 -16.64 -13.27
N PRO A 34 -17.25 -16.91 -12.90
CA PRO A 34 -17.87 -16.33 -11.73
C PRO A 34 -17.09 -16.64 -10.43
N PRO A 35 -17.11 -15.76 -9.43
CA PRO A 35 -16.29 -15.88 -8.23
C PRO A 35 -16.69 -17.08 -7.36
N THR A 36 -15.68 -17.75 -6.78
CA THR A 36 -15.84 -18.79 -5.76
C THR A 36 -15.62 -18.26 -4.32
N PHE A 37 -15.26 -16.98 -4.19
CA PHE A 37 -15.02 -16.27 -2.93
C PHE A 37 -15.98 -15.08 -2.83
N CYS A 38 -16.59 -14.88 -1.66
CA CYS A 38 -17.46 -13.73 -1.40
C CYS A 38 -16.70 -12.39 -1.55
N PRO A 39 -17.40 -11.26 -1.75
CA PRO A 39 -16.78 -9.95 -1.95
C PRO A 39 -15.72 -9.59 -0.89
N PHE A 40 -15.99 -9.84 0.39
CA PHE A 40 -15.06 -9.58 1.50
C PHE A 40 -13.78 -10.41 1.42
N CYS A 41 -13.86 -11.72 1.11
CA CYS A 41 -12.66 -12.54 0.97
C CYS A 41 -11.87 -12.20 -0.30
N ARG A 42 -12.53 -11.80 -1.39
CA ARG A 42 -11.85 -11.23 -2.57
C ARG A 42 -11.12 -9.92 -2.23
N MET A 43 -11.71 -9.09 -1.39
CA MET A 43 -11.11 -7.84 -0.89
C MET A 43 -9.89 -8.11 0.00
N GLN A 44 -10.00 -9.02 0.97
CA GLN A 44 -8.86 -9.46 1.81
C GLN A 44 -7.68 -9.98 0.96
N ARG A 45 -7.97 -10.80 -0.06
CA ARG A 45 -6.94 -11.31 -0.99
C ARG A 45 -6.30 -10.24 -1.87
N ARG A 46 -6.93 -9.08 -2.07
CA ARG A 46 -6.26 -7.92 -2.72
C ARG A 46 -5.39 -7.15 -1.74
N PHE A 47 -5.89 -6.93 -0.52
CA PHE A 47 -5.18 -6.13 0.50
C PHE A 47 -3.99 -6.87 1.14
N ILE A 48 -3.93 -8.21 1.13
CA ILE A 48 -2.77 -8.95 1.68
C ILE A 48 -1.45 -8.61 0.96
N HIS A 49 -1.50 -8.18 -0.30
CA HIS A 49 -0.31 -7.82 -1.09
C HIS A 49 0.12 -6.36 -0.92
N ARG A 50 -0.65 -5.52 -0.22
CA ARG A 50 -0.30 -4.11 0.04
C ARG A 50 -0.41 -3.81 1.53
N ASN A 51 0.73 -3.58 2.16
CA ASN A 51 0.77 -2.93 3.46
C ASN A 51 0.55 -1.43 3.28
N GLU A 52 -0.33 -0.85 4.10
CA GLU A 52 -0.65 0.59 4.02
C GLU A 52 -0.02 1.41 5.15
N ARG A 53 0.28 0.82 6.32
CA ARG A 53 0.58 1.59 7.55
C ARG A 53 1.44 0.89 8.61
N LYS A 54 1.79 -0.41 8.48
CA LYS A 54 2.45 -1.16 9.56
C LYS A 54 3.92 -1.43 9.23
N LEU A 55 4.84 -1.00 10.08
CA LEU A 55 6.20 -1.52 10.05
C LEU A 55 6.30 -2.75 10.97
N PHE A 56 6.99 -3.78 10.50
CA PHE A 56 7.29 -5.00 11.24
C PHE A 56 8.78 -4.99 11.59
N LYS A 57 9.12 -5.36 12.82
CA LYS A 57 10.51 -5.66 13.17
C LYS A 57 10.80 -7.11 12.77
N VAL A 58 11.82 -7.31 11.95
CA VAL A 58 12.22 -8.61 11.39
C VAL A 58 13.74 -8.76 11.51
N GLU A 59 14.25 -9.98 11.36
CA GLU A 59 15.68 -10.23 11.26
C GLU A 59 16.10 -10.22 9.79
N ASP A 60 17.22 -9.55 9.53
CA ASP A 60 17.90 -9.52 8.25
C ASP A 60 18.54 -10.88 7.95
N ILE A 61 18.33 -11.42 6.74
CA ILE A 61 18.78 -12.79 6.42
C ILE A 61 20.29 -12.91 6.16
N PHE A 62 20.99 -11.81 5.87
CA PHE A 62 22.43 -11.81 5.57
C PHE A 62 23.24 -11.44 6.82
N THR A 63 22.79 -10.45 7.59
CA THR A 63 23.51 -9.93 8.76
C THR A 63 22.98 -10.40 10.11
N GLY A 64 21.75 -10.95 10.15
CA GLY A 64 21.07 -11.32 11.41
C GLY A 64 20.65 -10.12 12.27
N GLN A 65 20.73 -8.90 11.75
CA GLN A 65 20.38 -7.69 12.50
C GLN A 65 18.87 -7.43 12.49
N GLY A 66 18.36 -6.81 13.56
CA GLY A 66 16.94 -6.48 13.69
C GLY A 66 16.57 -5.22 12.92
N ILE A 67 15.95 -5.36 11.74
CA ILE A 67 15.56 -4.28 10.82
C ILE A 67 14.04 -4.05 10.83
N PHE A 68 13.59 -2.93 10.24
CA PHE A 68 12.17 -2.67 9.97
C PHE A 68 11.81 -3.02 8.52
N SER A 69 10.63 -3.59 8.31
CA SER A 69 10.13 -3.98 6.98
C SER A 69 8.62 -3.72 6.82
N LEU A 70 8.18 -3.56 5.57
CA LEU A 70 6.77 -3.62 5.19
C LEU A 70 6.22 -5.06 5.18
N TYR A 71 7.06 -6.09 5.29
CA TYR A 71 6.66 -7.49 5.26
C TYR A 71 6.70 -8.12 6.67
N PRO A 72 5.65 -8.86 7.08
CA PRO A 72 5.66 -9.62 8.33
C PRO A 72 6.62 -10.82 8.26
N ALA A 73 7.24 -11.19 9.38
CA ALA A 73 8.05 -12.41 9.47
C ALA A 73 7.24 -13.68 9.12
N GLU A 74 5.95 -13.68 9.47
CA GLU A 74 4.98 -14.73 9.15
C GLU A 74 4.75 -14.94 7.65
N SER A 75 5.20 -14.02 6.78
CA SER A 75 5.18 -14.22 5.33
C SER A 75 6.15 -15.30 4.86
N GLY A 76 7.19 -15.61 5.65
CA GLY A 76 8.28 -16.52 5.26
C GLY A 76 9.17 -15.99 4.13
N ARG A 77 9.11 -14.68 3.82
CA ARG A 77 10.03 -14.01 2.91
C ARG A 77 11.38 -13.82 3.59
N LYS A 78 12.46 -13.91 2.81
CA LYS A 78 13.80 -13.53 3.26
C LYS A 78 13.97 -12.04 3.06
N ILE A 79 14.14 -11.29 4.13
CA ILE A 79 14.15 -9.83 4.08
C ILE A 79 15.60 -9.35 4.27
N ILE A 80 16.01 -8.39 3.43
CA ILE A 80 17.31 -7.71 3.48
C ILE A 80 17.14 -6.19 3.44
N THR A 81 18.18 -5.43 3.72
CA THR A 81 18.18 -3.97 3.54
C THR A 81 18.10 -3.56 2.05
N GLN A 82 17.72 -2.31 1.80
CA GLN A 82 17.70 -1.75 0.44
C GLN A 82 19.13 -1.54 -0.09
N GLU A 83 20.09 -1.30 0.81
CA GLU A 83 21.52 -1.19 0.53
C GLU A 83 22.10 -2.52 0.03
N GLU A 84 21.80 -3.65 0.69
CA GLU A 84 22.24 -4.98 0.28
C GLU A 84 21.54 -5.44 -1.01
N TRP A 85 20.25 -5.15 -1.16
CA TRP A 85 19.52 -5.49 -2.39
C TRP A 85 20.16 -4.86 -3.64
N ASN A 86 20.64 -3.62 -3.54
CA ASN A 86 21.31 -2.90 -4.61
C ASN A 86 22.84 -3.10 -4.65
N GLY A 87 23.40 -3.90 -3.74
CA GLY A 87 24.83 -4.16 -3.63
C GLY A 87 25.26 -5.46 -4.29
N ASP A 88 26.58 -5.61 -4.51
CA ASP A 88 27.18 -6.80 -5.12
C ASP A 88 27.37 -7.99 -4.14
N SER A 89 26.66 -8.00 -3.00
CA SER A 89 26.81 -9.01 -1.95
C SER A 89 26.03 -10.31 -2.19
N TRP A 90 25.16 -10.33 -3.21
CA TRP A 90 24.35 -11.47 -3.59
C TRP A 90 24.09 -11.46 -5.11
N ASP A 91 23.81 -12.64 -5.70
CA ASP A 91 23.43 -12.74 -7.12
C ASP A 91 22.04 -13.39 -7.24
N ALA A 92 21.10 -12.69 -7.89
CA ALA A 92 19.76 -13.19 -8.16
C ALA A 92 19.75 -14.47 -9.01
N MET A 93 20.77 -14.69 -9.84
CA MET A 93 20.88 -15.88 -10.69
C MET A 93 21.13 -17.17 -9.89
N GLU A 94 21.73 -17.11 -8.70
CA GLU A 94 21.86 -18.28 -7.80
C GLU A 94 20.50 -18.84 -7.36
N TYR A 95 19.46 -18.01 -7.42
CA TYR A 95 18.11 -18.38 -7.02
C TYR A 95 17.30 -19.02 -8.15
N ALA A 96 17.83 -19.07 -9.38
CA ALA A 96 17.19 -19.71 -10.52
C ALA A 96 16.72 -21.15 -10.22
N CYS A 97 15.68 -21.57 -10.93
CA CYS A 97 15.12 -22.92 -10.89
C CYS A 97 14.43 -23.24 -12.22
N ASP A 98 14.56 -24.49 -12.68
CA ASP A 98 13.82 -24.99 -13.83
C ASP A 98 12.32 -25.09 -13.52
N ILE A 99 11.47 -24.90 -14.55
CA ILE A 99 10.02 -25.02 -14.40
C ILE A 99 9.62 -26.50 -14.45
N ASP A 100 9.04 -26.98 -13.35
CA ASP A 100 8.46 -28.32 -13.24
C ASP A 100 7.02 -28.32 -13.76
N PHE A 101 6.83 -28.74 -15.01
CA PHE A 101 5.50 -28.83 -15.63
C PHE A 101 4.57 -29.88 -15.00
N SER A 102 5.05 -30.71 -14.06
CA SER A 102 4.19 -31.62 -13.28
C SER A 102 3.48 -30.92 -12.11
N LYS A 103 3.94 -29.74 -11.69
CA LYS A 103 3.40 -28.96 -10.58
C LYS A 103 2.59 -27.73 -11.02
N PRO A 104 1.62 -27.25 -10.21
CA PRO A 104 0.97 -25.97 -10.43
C PRO A 104 1.97 -24.80 -10.50
N PHE A 105 1.90 -24.00 -11.56
CA PHE A 105 2.83 -22.89 -11.80
C PHE A 105 2.86 -21.82 -10.69
N LEU A 106 1.69 -21.50 -10.10
CA LEU A 106 1.60 -20.52 -9.02
C LEU A 106 2.19 -21.01 -7.69
N GLU A 107 2.27 -22.32 -7.48
CA GLU A 107 2.94 -22.89 -6.30
C GLU A 107 4.46 -22.73 -6.44
N GLN A 108 5.01 -22.98 -7.63
CA GLN A 108 6.42 -22.75 -7.94
C GLN A 108 6.81 -21.27 -7.82
N ILE A 109 5.95 -20.34 -8.23
CA ILE A 109 6.15 -18.90 -8.00
C ILE A 109 6.19 -18.58 -6.50
N LEU A 110 5.30 -19.17 -5.69
CA LEU A 110 5.29 -18.96 -4.24
C LEU A 110 6.51 -19.57 -3.54
N GLU A 111 7.01 -20.70 -4.03
CA GLU A 111 8.28 -21.29 -3.59
C GLU A 111 9.46 -20.35 -3.92
N LEU A 112 9.51 -19.80 -5.14
CA LEU A 112 10.53 -18.86 -5.57
C LEU A 112 10.48 -17.53 -4.79
N GLU A 113 9.29 -16.96 -4.56
CA GLU A 113 9.08 -15.73 -3.78
C GLU A 113 9.56 -15.86 -2.32
N LYS A 114 9.59 -17.07 -1.76
CA LYS A 114 10.17 -17.36 -0.44
C LYS A 114 11.66 -17.71 -0.50
N LYS A 115 12.15 -18.19 -1.65
CA LYS A 115 13.56 -18.55 -1.86
C LYS A 115 14.43 -17.31 -2.06
N VAL A 116 14.00 -16.37 -2.89
CA VAL A 116 14.71 -15.12 -3.25
C VAL A 116 14.60 -14.10 -2.10
N PRO A 117 15.66 -13.33 -1.78
CA PRO A 117 15.57 -12.18 -0.91
C PRO A 117 14.59 -11.10 -1.42
N ILE A 118 14.15 -10.21 -0.55
CA ILE A 118 13.44 -8.98 -0.92
C ILE A 118 13.89 -7.85 -0.01
N PHE A 119 14.04 -6.65 -0.57
CA PHE A 119 14.33 -5.45 0.21
C PHE A 119 13.17 -5.13 1.18
N ASN A 120 13.52 -4.50 2.29
CA ASN A 120 12.62 -4.26 3.41
C ASN A 120 11.60 -3.12 3.18
N LEU A 121 11.96 -2.07 2.42
CA LEU A 121 11.17 -0.85 2.20
C LEU A 121 11.25 -0.40 0.73
N ASN A 122 10.15 0.12 0.16
CA ASN A 122 10.09 0.59 -1.23
C ASN A 122 10.09 2.13 -1.29
N VAL A 123 11.26 2.76 -1.49
CA VAL A 123 11.51 4.19 -1.22
C VAL A 123 12.48 4.81 -2.25
N GLU A 124 12.24 6.06 -2.68
CA GLU A 124 13.13 6.80 -3.61
C GLU A 124 13.41 8.27 -3.18
N PHE A 125 14.71 8.65 -3.03
CA PHE A 125 15.28 10.01 -2.84
C PHE A 125 15.33 10.70 -1.43
N MET A 126 15.59 9.96 -0.35
CA MET A 126 15.57 10.42 1.07
C MET A 126 16.94 10.84 1.66
N ILE A 127 17.03 11.94 2.44
CA ILE A 127 18.04 12.26 3.51
C ILE A 127 17.53 13.48 4.32
N ASP A 128 17.10 13.45 5.57
CA ASP A 128 16.83 12.33 6.46
C ASP A 128 15.32 12.21 6.70
N SER A 129 14.91 10.99 7.06
CA SER A 129 13.55 10.63 7.46
C SER A 129 13.59 9.22 8.08
N PRO A 130 13.23 9.03 9.37
CA PRO A 130 13.42 7.73 10.02
C PRO A 130 12.10 7.06 10.46
N TYR A 131 11.29 6.38 9.64
CA TYR A 131 11.42 5.87 8.27
C TYR A 131 9.98 5.66 7.74
N SER A 132 9.73 5.58 6.43
CA SER A 132 8.36 5.30 5.90
C SER A 132 8.36 4.63 4.51
N GLY A 133 7.25 3.98 4.10
CA GLY A 133 7.08 3.22 2.84
C GLY A 133 5.64 3.32 2.28
N ASN A 134 5.34 3.61 1.00
CA ASN A 134 6.18 3.91 -0.19
C ASN A 134 5.99 5.36 -0.72
N ALA A 135 7.05 6.05 -1.18
CA ALA A 135 7.02 7.45 -1.64
C ALA A 135 8.23 7.87 -2.49
N THR A 136 8.16 9.09 -3.05
CA THR A 136 9.26 9.80 -3.73
C THR A 136 9.28 11.31 -3.37
N GLY A 137 10.37 11.89 -2.85
CA GLY A 137 10.42 13.33 -2.50
C GLY A 137 11.41 13.75 -1.41
N LEU A 138 10.89 13.89 -0.17
CA LEU A 138 11.60 13.75 1.11
C LEU A 138 12.54 14.90 1.58
N LYS A 139 13.18 14.64 2.73
CA LYS A 139 14.19 15.43 3.48
C LYS A 139 13.58 16.30 4.61
N ASN A 140 14.26 16.36 5.76
CA ASN A 140 13.70 16.85 7.05
C ASN A 140 12.30 16.29 7.42
N CYS A 141 11.97 15.03 7.12
CA CYS A 141 10.63 14.50 7.45
C CYS A 141 10.72 13.34 8.44
N TYR A 142 10.40 13.55 9.72
CA TYR A 142 9.68 12.48 10.42
C TYR A 142 8.37 12.31 9.65
N LEU A 143 8.03 11.10 9.17
CA LEU A 143 6.84 10.67 8.36
C LEU A 143 7.19 10.03 7.03
N CYS A 144 6.22 9.48 6.28
CA CYS A 144 4.91 8.81 6.50
C CYS A 144 4.15 9.07 5.22
N PHE A 145 3.68 7.97 4.66
CA PHE A 145 3.18 7.96 3.31
C PHE A 145 2.38 6.68 3.10
N ASN A 146 1.57 6.54 2.05
CA ASN A 146 1.97 6.69 0.65
C ASN A 146 1.83 8.14 0.09
N SER A 147 2.90 8.74 -0.45
CA SER A 147 3.05 10.19 -0.70
C SER A 147 3.86 10.50 -1.96
N ASN A 148 3.96 11.80 -2.28
CA ASN A 148 5.01 12.42 -3.10
C ASN A 148 5.29 13.88 -2.65
N HIS A 149 6.09 14.62 -3.43
CA HIS A 149 7.17 15.51 -2.99
C HIS A 149 6.92 16.39 -1.75
N SER A 150 7.76 16.20 -0.72
CA SER A 150 7.58 16.75 0.63
C SER A 150 8.90 17.24 1.22
N GLU A 151 8.89 18.27 2.08
CA GLU A 151 9.99 18.64 2.99
C GLU A 151 9.39 19.25 4.28
N ASP A 152 9.97 18.96 5.47
CA ASP A 152 9.47 19.39 6.81
C ASP A 152 7.98 19.03 7.13
N CYS A 153 7.45 17.94 6.55
CA CYS A 153 6.08 17.46 6.79
C CYS A 153 5.98 16.39 7.90
N MET A 154 4.84 16.34 8.58
CA MET A 154 4.64 15.80 9.94
C MET A 154 3.20 15.20 10.17
N TYR A 155 3.02 14.14 10.99
CA TYR A 155 1.99 13.01 10.91
C TYR A 155 0.95 12.99 9.75
N GLY A 156 1.05 12.02 8.81
CA GLY A 156 0.44 12.14 7.48
C GLY A 156 -0.06 10.85 6.83
N ASN A 157 -1.19 10.91 6.12
CA ASN A 157 -1.77 9.81 5.33
C ASN A 157 -2.24 10.32 3.95
N ALA A 158 -1.67 9.77 2.87
CA ALA A 158 -1.87 10.21 1.47
C ALA A 158 -1.53 11.71 1.24
N VAL A 159 -0.27 12.01 0.91
CA VAL A 159 0.30 13.38 0.94
C VAL A 159 1.02 13.70 -0.36
N ASP A 160 0.62 14.72 -1.13
CA ASP A 160 1.19 15.00 -2.47
C ASP A 160 0.79 16.42 -2.94
N GLN A 161 1.63 17.46 -3.09
CA GLN A 161 3.04 17.70 -2.73
C GLN A 161 3.06 18.89 -1.77
N CYS A 162 3.69 18.77 -0.60
CA CYS A 162 3.37 19.62 0.57
C CYS A 162 4.62 20.05 1.38
N LYS A 163 4.53 21.18 2.10
CA LYS A 163 5.61 21.76 2.90
C LYS A 163 5.12 22.26 4.26
N ASP A 164 5.89 22.03 5.33
CA ASP A 164 5.61 22.46 6.71
C ASP A 164 4.23 22.01 7.28
N CYS A 165 3.69 20.86 6.86
CA CYS A 165 2.34 20.40 7.22
C CYS A 165 2.34 19.30 8.30
N ILE A 166 1.58 19.44 9.39
CA ILE A 166 1.58 18.55 10.58
C ILE A 166 0.20 17.91 10.87
N ASP A 167 0.09 16.61 11.17
CA ASP A 167 -1.16 15.93 11.58
C ASP A 167 -2.31 16.03 10.54
N ASN A 168 -2.05 15.70 9.27
CA ASN A 168 -3.01 15.86 8.17
C ASN A 168 -3.36 14.55 7.44
N SER A 169 -4.57 14.45 6.88
CA SER A 169 -5.02 13.27 6.13
C SER A 169 -5.72 13.62 4.81
N HIS A 170 -5.20 13.07 3.71
CA HIS A 170 -5.48 13.44 2.32
C HIS A 170 -5.40 14.95 2.12
N ILE A 171 -4.17 15.46 2.14
CA ILE A 171 -3.84 16.85 1.89
C ILE A 171 -3.05 16.94 0.58
N SER A 172 -3.47 17.83 -0.32
CA SER A 172 -2.85 17.99 -1.63
C SER A 172 -2.54 19.45 -1.95
N HIS A 173 -1.36 19.69 -2.53
CA HIS A 173 -0.89 21.01 -2.96
C HIS A 173 -1.11 22.11 -1.90
N SER A 174 -0.77 21.81 -0.63
CA SER A 174 -1.10 22.66 0.51
C SER A 174 0.10 22.80 1.46
N GLU A 175 0.22 23.98 2.09
CA GLU A 175 1.38 24.34 2.92
C GLU A 175 0.96 24.86 4.29
N ARG A 176 1.80 24.60 5.30
CA ARG A 176 1.66 25.12 6.68
C ARG A 176 0.31 24.79 7.33
N CYS A 177 -0.26 23.63 7.02
CA CYS A 177 -1.55 23.18 7.57
C CYS A 177 -1.38 22.27 8.79
N TYR A 178 -2.32 22.33 9.74
CA TYR A 178 -2.32 21.50 10.95
C TYR A 178 -3.69 20.89 11.24
N GLU A 179 -3.70 19.64 11.71
CA GLU A 179 -4.88 18.89 12.20
C GLU A 179 -6.07 18.92 11.23
N SER A 180 -5.78 18.78 9.93
CA SER A 180 -6.75 19.01 8.85
C SER A 180 -7.00 17.77 7.98
N PHE A 181 -8.20 17.70 7.41
CA PHE A 181 -8.70 16.52 6.68
C PHE A 181 -9.32 16.93 5.34
N TRP A 182 -8.91 16.30 4.25
CA TRP A 182 -9.41 16.58 2.89
C TRP A 182 -9.25 18.06 2.52
N LEU A 183 -7.99 18.47 2.33
CA LEU A 183 -7.63 19.80 1.85
C LEU A 183 -6.99 19.76 0.46
N GLN A 184 -7.34 20.73 -0.38
CA GLN A 184 -6.77 20.91 -1.71
C GLN A 184 -6.46 22.40 -1.93
N ASN A 185 -5.25 22.73 -2.39
CA ASN A 185 -4.81 24.11 -2.68
C ASN A 185 -4.95 25.08 -1.48
N CYS A 186 -4.65 24.62 -0.27
CA CYS A 186 -4.86 25.36 0.98
C CYS A 186 -3.55 25.92 1.58
N TYR A 187 -3.63 27.09 2.23
CA TYR A 187 -2.48 27.73 2.89
C TYR A 187 -2.82 28.21 4.30
N GLN A 188 -2.00 27.81 5.30
CA GLN A 188 -2.21 28.18 6.72
C GLN A 188 -3.62 27.86 7.23
N CYS A 189 -4.08 26.63 7.01
CA CYS A 189 -5.36 26.14 7.52
C CYS A 189 -5.15 25.25 8.76
N TYR A 190 -5.90 25.54 9.82
CA TYR A 190 -5.78 24.89 11.13
C TYR A 190 -7.13 24.28 11.53
N PHE A 191 -7.14 23.02 11.97
CA PHE A 191 -8.34 22.30 12.39
C PHE A 191 -9.48 22.31 11.34
N THR A 192 -9.13 22.31 10.05
CA THR A 192 -10.07 22.57 8.94
C THR A 192 -10.36 21.29 8.16
N LYS A 193 -11.62 21.13 7.71
CA LYS A 193 -12.09 19.86 7.11
C LYS A 193 -12.88 20.08 5.83
N MET A 194 -12.57 19.29 4.79
CA MET A 194 -13.31 19.27 3.51
C MET A 194 -13.36 20.65 2.85
N SER A 195 -12.20 21.28 2.66
CA SER A 195 -12.09 22.64 2.11
C SER A 195 -11.09 22.70 0.96
N ALA A 196 -11.39 23.54 -0.02
CA ALA A 196 -10.56 23.75 -1.21
C ALA A 196 -10.25 25.24 -1.44
N ASP A 197 -9.13 25.53 -2.11
CA ASP A 197 -8.75 26.86 -2.61
C ASP A 197 -8.83 27.98 -1.55
N SER A 198 -8.47 27.62 -0.30
CA SER A 198 -8.75 28.39 0.90
C SER A 198 -7.49 28.81 1.66
N ARG A 199 -7.57 29.90 2.44
CA ARG A 199 -6.41 30.49 3.13
C ARG A 199 -6.78 30.97 4.52
N ASN A 200 -5.88 30.80 5.48
CA ASN A 200 -6.00 31.33 6.85
C ASN A 200 -7.28 30.87 7.58
N LEU A 201 -7.73 29.64 7.34
CA LEU A 201 -8.93 29.08 7.98
C LEU A 201 -8.62 28.47 9.34
N TRP A 202 -9.53 28.66 10.29
CA TRP A 202 -9.43 28.16 11.66
C TRP A 202 -10.78 27.55 12.08
N PHE A 203 -10.79 26.27 12.42
CA PHE A 203 -12.00 25.53 12.83
C PHE A 203 -13.14 25.54 11.78
N CYS A 204 -12.79 25.62 10.50
CA CYS A 204 -13.74 25.69 9.40
C CYS A 204 -14.08 24.31 8.81
N ARG A 205 -15.23 24.22 8.14
CA ARG A 205 -15.68 22.99 7.48
C ARG A 205 -16.44 23.32 6.19
N ASP A 206 -16.30 22.47 5.18
CA ASP A 206 -17.05 22.51 3.92
C ASP A 206 -16.88 23.85 3.17
N CYS A 207 -15.69 24.46 3.27
CA CYS A 207 -15.35 25.70 2.54
C CYS A 207 -14.91 25.33 1.12
N VAL A 208 -15.90 25.13 0.26
CA VAL A 208 -15.73 24.78 -1.16
C VAL A 208 -16.57 25.71 -2.03
N TRP A 209 -16.10 25.95 -3.26
CA TRP A 209 -16.89 26.64 -4.28
C TRP A 209 -17.93 25.68 -4.89
N MET A 210 -19.09 26.22 -5.30
CA MET A 210 -20.11 25.52 -6.11
C MET A 210 -19.89 25.76 -7.60
#